data_AF-A0AAI9KWN7-F1
#
_entry.id   AF-A0AAI9KWN7-F1
#
_cell.length_a   1.000
_cell.length_b   1.000
_cell.length_c   1.000
_cell.angle_alpha   90.00
_cell.angle_beta   90.00
_cell.angle_gamma   90.00
#
_symmetry.space_group_name_H-M   'P 1'
#
loop_
_entity.id
_entity.type
_entity.pdbx_description
1 polymer ?
#
loop_
_entity_poly.entity_id
_entity_poly.type
_entity_poly.pdbx_seq_one_letter_code
_entity_poly.pdbx_strand_id
1 'polypeptide(L)'
;MPHNTERDAELQTVLNLLMPIRRQRLSRSERQQRQEEQQLLRIAEQQRHHQQQVEALQQASQTQRDQFARETQGQCQTLENLKTRLAAEQRLLSEIATETQQVQATQQQHHDQQRQVDHARDATRQCQKAVEKLEYLLTLPQEHV
;
A
#
# COMPACT_ATOMS: atom_id res chain seq x y z
N MET A 1 13.85 -50.31 29.19
CA MET A 1 14.13 -49.38 28.07
C MET A 1 13.95 -47.94 28.55
N PRO A 2 14.91 -47.36 29.30
CA PRO A 2 14.80 -46.01 29.88
C PRO A 2 15.18 -44.85 28.93
N HIS A 3 15.83 -45.15 27.79
CA HIS A 3 16.34 -44.12 26.88
C HIS A 3 15.27 -43.38 26.07
N ASN A 4 14.04 -43.91 25.97
CA ASN A 4 12.94 -43.21 25.28
C ASN A 4 12.38 -42.07 26.15
N THR A 5 12.19 -42.32 27.46
CA THR A 5 11.60 -41.33 28.37
C THR A 5 12.49 -40.10 28.58
N GLU A 6 13.81 -40.26 28.58
CA GLU A 6 14.76 -39.15 28.66
C GLU A 6 14.74 -38.30 27.38
N ARG A 7 14.70 -38.93 26.20
CA ARG A 7 14.57 -38.24 24.91
C ARG A 7 13.24 -37.50 24.76
N ASP A 8 12.15 -38.07 25.23
CA ASP A 8 10.83 -37.44 25.19
C ASP A 8 10.78 -36.21 26.12
N ALA A 9 11.41 -36.28 27.29
CA ALA A 9 11.54 -35.14 28.21
C ALA A 9 12.42 -34.02 27.64
N GLU A 10 13.53 -34.36 26.99
CA GLU A 10 14.39 -33.40 26.27
C GLU A 10 13.62 -32.73 25.11
N LEU A 11 12.89 -33.52 24.32
CA LEU A 11 12.06 -33.02 23.23
C LEU A 11 10.99 -32.06 23.73
N GLN A 12 10.27 -32.41 24.80
CA GLN A 12 9.27 -31.55 25.42
C GLN A 12 9.88 -30.22 25.90
N THR A 13 11.09 -30.27 26.48
CA THR A 13 11.82 -29.09 26.94
C THR A 13 12.19 -28.18 25.77
N VAL A 14 12.69 -28.75 24.67
CA VAL A 14 13.02 -27.99 23.45
C VAL A 14 11.77 -27.38 22.82
N LEU A 15 10.66 -28.12 22.74
CA LEU A 15 9.40 -27.60 22.20
C LEU A 15 8.84 -26.46 23.05
N ASN A 16 8.87 -26.60 24.38
CA ASN A 16 8.45 -25.55 25.32
C ASN A 16 9.32 -24.29 25.21
N LEU A 17 10.62 -24.43 24.92
CA LEU A 17 11.51 -23.30 24.65
C LEU A 17 11.23 -22.64 23.30
N LEU A 18 10.95 -23.43 22.26
CA LEU A 18 10.69 -22.93 20.90
C LEU A 18 9.33 -22.22 20.77
N MET A 19 8.35 -22.64 21.56
CA MET A 19 6.98 -22.12 21.49
C MET A 19 6.89 -20.58 21.65
N PRO A 20 7.43 -19.97 22.73
CA PRO A 20 7.39 -18.51 22.89
C PRO A 20 8.14 -17.78 21.78
N ILE A 21 9.25 -18.35 21.27
CA ILE A 21 10.02 -17.77 20.16
C ILE A 21 9.17 -17.72 18.88
N ARG A 22 8.45 -18.79 18.56
CA ARG A 22 7.58 -18.83 17.38
C ARG A 22 6.38 -17.91 17.51
N ARG A 23 5.74 -17.84 18.68
CA ARG A 23 4.67 -16.86 18.95
C ARG A 23 5.15 -15.42 18.83
N GLN A 24 6.36 -15.12 19.32
CA GLN A 24 6.96 -13.80 19.16
C GLN A 24 7.21 -13.45 17.69
N ARG A 25 7.73 -14.41 16.89
CA ARG A 25 7.92 -14.22 15.44
C ARG A 25 6.60 -13.98 14.72
N LEU A 26 5.56 -14.75 15.05
CA LEU A 26 4.21 -14.55 14.52
C LEU A 26 3.69 -13.14 14.84
N SER A 27 3.78 -12.72 16.11
CA SER A 27 3.33 -11.38 16.49
C SER A 27 4.08 -10.27 15.75
N ARG A 28 5.38 -10.46 15.49
CA ARG A 28 6.17 -9.51 14.69
C ARG A 28 5.71 -9.48 13.23
N SER A 29 5.47 -10.64 12.60
CA SER A 29 4.99 -10.68 11.21
C SER A 29 3.60 -10.06 11.07
N GLU A 30 2.69 -10.29 12.02
CA GLU A 30 1.35 -9.68 12.02
C GLU A 30 1.39 -8.15 12.21
N ARG A 31 2.37 -7.64 12.97
CA ARG A 31 2.59 -6.19 13.09
C ARG A 31 3.13 -5.63 11.78
N GLN A 32 4.09 -6.31 11.15
CA GLN A 32 4.61 -5.90 9.85
C GLN A 32 3.49 -5.88 8.80
N GLN A 33 2.71 -6.95 8.69
CA GLN A 33 1.58 -7.01 7.77
C GLN A 33 0.62 -5.83 7.96
N ARG A 34 0.23 -5.54 9.20
CA ARG A 34 -0.64 -4.39 9.51
C ARG A 34 -0.02 -3.06 9.11
N GLN A 35 1.29 -2.89 9.28
CA GLN A 35 1.98 -1.68 8.86
C GLN A 35 1.99 -1.53 7.33
N GLU A 36 2.30 -2.59 6.59
CA GLU A 36 2.27 -2.57 5.12
C GLU A 36 0.85 -2.30 4.58
N GLU A 37 -0.17 -2.90 5.21
CA GLU A 37 -1.57 -2.67 4.84
C GLU A 37 -2.00 -1.22 5.11
N GLN A 38 -1.55 -0.62 6.22
CA GLN A 38 -1.79 0.80 6.49
C GLN A 38 -1.08 1.72 5.50
N GLN A 39 0.15 1.37 5.09
CA GLN A 39 0.87 2.13 4.07
C GLN A 39 0.16 2.06 2.72
N LEU A 40 -0.33 0.88 2.33
CA LEU A 40 -1.12 0.71 1.11
C LEU A 40 -2.37 1.61 1.11
N LEU A 41 -3.10 1.67 2.22
CA LEU A 41 -4.27 2.56 2.34
C LEU A 41 -3.89 4.04 2.16
N ARG A 42 -2.78 4.48 2.77
CA ARG A 42 -2.31 5.87 2.62
C ARG A 42 -1.94 6.19 1.17
N ILE A 43 -1.27 5.28 0.47
CA ILE A 43 -0.91 5.46 -0.94
C ILE A 43 -2.17 5.49 -1.81
N ALA A 44 -3.16 4.63 -1.54
CA ALA A 44 -4.44 4.64 -2.26
C ALA A 44 -5.21 5.96 -2.06
N GLU A 45 -5.20 6.53 -0.84
CA GLU A 45 -5.78 7.84 -0.56
C GLU A 45 -5.05 8.96 -1.32
N GLN A 46 -3.71 8.94 -1.34
CA GLN A 46 -2.91 9.90 -2.11
C GLN A 46 -3.18 9.80 -3.61
N GLN A 47 -3.22 8.59 -4.16
CA GLN A 47 -3.55 8.36 -5.57
C GLN A 47 -4.93 8.94 -5.91
N ARG A 48 -5.93 8.69 -5.06
CA ARG A 48 -7.28 9.26 -5.24
C ARG A 48 -7.25 10.79 -5.19
N HIS A 49 -6.46 11.37 -4.30
CA HIS A 49 -6.32 12.81 -4.19
C HIS A 49 -5.74 13.43 -5.47
N HIS A 50 -4.62 12.91 -5.98
CA HIS A 50 -4.04 13.38 -7.24
C HIS A 50 -4.99 13.20 -8.42
N GLN A 51 -5.71 12.07 -8.48
CA GLN A 51 -6.71 11.83 -9.53
C GLN A 51 -7.81 12.91 -9.52
N GLN A 52 -8.31 13.25 -8.33
CA GLN A 52 -9.31 14.31 -8.16
C GLN A 52 -8.76 15.69 -8.54
N GLN A 53 -7.49 15.98 -8.23
CA GLN A 53 -6.85 17.23 -8.62
C GLN A 53 -6.73 17.34 -10.14
N VAL A 54 -6.29 16.28 -10.82
CA VAL A 54 -6.23 16.25 -12.30
C VAL A 54 -7.60 16.53 -12.90
N GLU A 55 -8.65 15.88 -12.42
CA GLU A 55 -10.02 16.09 -12.90
C GLU A 55 -10.49 17.53 -12.66
N ALA A 56 -10.21 18.10 -11.50
CA ALA A 56 -10.55 19.49 -11.19
C ALA A 56 -9.81 20.49 -12.09
N LEU A 57 -8.51 20.29 -12.34
CA LEU A 57 -7.71 21.13 -13.23
C LEU A 57 -8.17 21.02 -14.69
N GLN A 58 -8.54 19.82 -15.15
CA GLN A 58 -9.10 19.61 -16.49
C GLN A 58 -10.44 20.33 -16.65
N GLN A 59 -11.33 20.25 -15.66
CA GLN A 59 -12.60 20.98 -15.67
C GLN A 59 -12.39 22.51 -15.65
N ALA A 60 -11.44 23.00 -14.85
CA ALA A 60 -11.08 24.41 -14.83
C ALA A 60 -10.54 24.87 -16.19
N SER A 61 -9.70 24.05 -16.84
CA SER A 61 -9.16 24.32 -18.18
C SER A 61 -10.25 24.41 -19.22
N GLN A 62 -11.19 23.46 -19.22
CA GLN A 62 -12.31 23.47 -20.15
C GLN A 62 -13.20 24.69 -19.93
N THR A 63 -13.51 25.02 -18.67
CA THR A 63 -14.33 26.19 -18.33
C THR A 63 -13.68 27.49 -18.79
N GLN A 64 -12.37 27.64 -18.58
CA GLN A 64 -11.62 28.82 -19.04
C GLN A 64 -11.63 28.96 -20.57
N ARG A 65 -11.49 27.83 -21.29
CA ARG A 65 -11.57 27.80 -22.76
C ARG A 65 -12.96 28.18 -23.26
N ASP A 66 -14.01 27.62 -22.66
CA ASP A 66 -15.39 27.89 -23.04
C ASP A 66 -15.78 29.35 -22.77
N GLN A 67 -15.36 29.88 -21.61
CA GLN A 67 -15.56 31.27 -21.26
C GLN A 67 -14.84 32.19 -22.25
N PHE A 68 -13.59 31.88 -22.59
CA PHE A 68 -12.83 32.66 -23.58
C PHE A 68 -13.50 32.63 -24.96
N ALA A 69 -13.95 31.47 -25.44
CA ALA A 69 -14.65 31.34 -26.71
C ALA A 69 -15.91 32.21 -26.76
N ARG A 70 -16.68 32.26 -25.66
CA ARG A 70 -17.87 33.13 -25.54
C ARG A 70 -17.51 34.62 -25.53
N GLU A 71 -16.47 35.00 -24.80
CA GLU A 71 -16.01 36.40 -24.68
C GLU A 71 -15.37 36.93 -25.97
N THR A 72 -14.81 36.05 -26.81
CA THR A 72 -14.16 36.41 -28.08
C THR A 72 -15.08 36.35 -29.28
N GLN A 73 -16.25 35.74 -29.17
CA GLN A 73 -17.15 35.58 -30.29
C GLN A 73 -17.64 36.95 -30.81
N GLY A 74 -17.13 37.34 -31.98
CA GLY A 74 -17.47 38.61 -32.62
C GLY A 74 -16.77 39.85 -32.04
N GLN A 75 -15.76 39.68 -31.18
CA GLN A 75 -15.03 40.79 -30.56
C GLN A 75 -13.53 40.80 -30.94
N CYS A 76 -12.97 41.98 -31.20
CA CYS A 76 -11.54 42.16 -31.39
C CYS A 76 -10.81 42.13 -30.03
N GLN A 77 -9.91 41.17 -29.84
CA GLN A 77 -9.05 41.09 -28.66
C GLN A 77 -7.77 41.89 -28.86
N THR A 78 -7.27 42.48 -27.78
CA THR A 78 -5.93 43.07 -27.80
C THR A 78 -4.87 41.97 -27.73
N LEU A 79 -3.73 42.21 -28.39
CA LEU A 79 -2.59 41.29 -28.38
C LEU A 79 -2.14 40.95 -26.95
N GLU A 80 -2.14 41.94 -26.05
CA GLU A 80 -1.72 41.76 -24.65
C GLU A 80 -2.69 40.86 -23.86
N ASN A 81 -4.00 40.94 -24.12
CA ASN A 81 -4.97 40.01 -23.52
C ASN A 81 -4.73 38.57 -24.01
N LEU A 82 -4.48 38.38 -25.31
CA LEU A 82 -4.20 37.07 -25.88
C LEU A 82 -2.93 36.45 -25.28
N LYS A 83 -1.86 37.23 -25.14
CA LYS A 83 -0.62 36.77 -24.49
C LYS A 83 -0.83 36.39 -23.03
N THR A 84 -1.55 37.23 -22.28
CA THR A 84 -1.82 36.98 -20.85
C THR A 84 -2.60 35.68 -20.66
N ARG A 85 -3.60 35.42 -21.53
CA ARG A 85 -4.37 34.18 -21.48
C ARG A 85 -3.58 32.96 -21.95
N LEU A 86 -2.76 33.09 -22.99
CA LEU A 86 -1.86 32.02 -23.41
C LEU A 86 -0.91 31.60 -22.27
N ALA A 87 -0.37 32.57 -21.54
CA ALA A 87 0.48 32.30 -20.38
C ALA A 87 -0.29 31.59 -19.24
N ALA A 88 -1.53 31.99 -18.98
CA ALA A 88 -2.38 31.33 -17.99
C ALA A 88 -2.72 29.88 -18.39
N GLU A 89 -3.05 29.64 -19.67
CA GLU A 89 -3.34 28.31 -20.19
C GLU A 89 -2.11 27.40 -20.14
N GLN A 90 -0.93 27.91 -20.51
CA GLN A 90 0.32 27.16 -20.43
C GLN A 90 0.65 26.74 -18.99
N ARG A 91 0.42 27.62 -18.00
CA ARG A 91 0.59 27.29 -16.59
C ARG A 91 -0.35 26.16 -16.18
N LEU A 92 -1.64 26.28 -16.50
CA LEU A 92 -2.62 25.26 -16.15
C LEU A 92 -2.31 23.90 -16.81
N LEU A 93 -1.89 23.89 -18.07
CA LEU A 93 -1.45 22.67 -18.75
C LEU A 93 -0.21 22.05 -18.09
N SER A 94 0.73 22.88 -17.64
CA SER A 94 1.91 22.40 -16.90
C SER A 94 1.55 21.80 -15.54
N GLU A 95 0.57 22.38 -14.85
CA GLU A 95 0.03 21.85 -13.59
C GLU A 95 -0.67 20.50 -13.82
N ILE A 96 -1.52 20.40 -14.84
CA ILE A 96 -2.16 19.13 -15.24
C ILE A 96 -1.11 18.06 -15.56
N ALA A 97 -0.06 18.41 -16.30
CA ALA A 97 1.01 17.47 -16.63
C ALA A 97 1.75 16.98 -15.38
N THR A 98 2.02 17.89 -14.44
CA THR A 98 2.69 17.59 -13.17
C THR A 98 1.83 16.67 -12.29
N GLU A 99 0.55 16.97 -12.13
CA GLU A 99 -0.38 16.12 -11.35
C GLU A 99 -0.60 14.76 -12.03
N THR A 100 -0.66 14.72 -13.37
CA THR A 100 -0.76 13.45 -14.11
C THR A 100 0.48 12.57 -13.87
N GLN A 101 1.67 13.17 -13.83
CA GLN A 101 2.89 12.45 -13.49
C GLN A 101 2.88 11.94 -12.04
N GLN A 102 2.32 12.72 -11.10
CA GLN A 102 2.17 12.28 -9.70
C GLN A 102 1.17 11.12 -9.57
N VAL A 103 0.08 11.10 -10.32
CA VAL A 103 -0.85 9.96 -10.40
C VAL A 103 -0.11 8.70 -10.87
N GLN A 104 0.69 8.80 -11.93
CA GLN A 104 1.46 7.65 -12.44
C GLN A 104 2.49 7.16 -11.41
N ALA A 105 3.20 8.07 -10.76
CA ALA A 105 4.18 7.73 -9.73
C ALA A 105 3.52 7.04 -8.53
N THR A 106 2.40 7.57 -8.03
CA THR A 106 1.65 6.98 -6.92
C THR A 106 1.01 5.65 -7.29
N GLN A 107 0.58 5.46 -8.55
CA GLN A 107 0.09 4.18 -9.04
C GLN A 107 1.19 3.10 -9.07
N GLN A 108 2.41 3.47 -9.46
CA GLN A 108 3.56 2.56 -9.38
C GLN A 108 3.88 2.20 -7.93
N GLN A 109 3.91 3.19 -7.03
CA GLN A 109 4.10 2.97 -5.59
C GLN A 109 3.03 2.07 -5.00
N HIS A 110 1.77 2.24 -5.40
CA HIS A 110 0.66 1.38 -4.97
C HIS A 110 0.92 -0.08 -5.39
N HIS A 111 1.34 -0.31 -6.62
CA HIS A 111 1.66 -1.66 -7.09
C HIS A 111 2.83 -2.28 -6.32
N ASP A 112 3.87 -1.50 -6.06
CA ASP A 112 5.03 -1.95 -5.27
C ASP A 112 4.65 -2.28 -3.83
N GLN A 113 3.84 -1.43 -3.20
CA GLN A 113 3.34 -1.63 -1.85
C GLN A 113 2.41 -2.85 -1.76
N GLN A 114 1.58 -3.09 -2.78
CA GLN A 114 0.74 -4.29 -2.84
C GLN A 114 1.58 -5.57 -2.80
N ARG A 115 2.69 -5.61 -3.55
CA ARG A 115 3.63 -6.74 -3.52
C ARG A 115 4.26 -6.94 -2.13
N GLN A 116 4.55 -5.86 -1.41
CA GLN A 116 5.07 -5.93 -0.04
C GLN A 116 4.03 -6.48 0.94
N VAL A 117 2.77 -6.06 0.81
CA VAL A 117 1.65 -6.59 1.59
C VAL A 117 1.49 -8.09 1.36
N ASP A 118 1.54 -8.53 0.10
CA ASP A 118 1.39 -9.95 -0.24
C ASP A 118 2.55 -10.79 0.34
N HIS A 119 3.79 -10.29 0.25
CA HIS A 119 4.93 -10.93 0.89
C HIS A 119 4.79 -10.98 2.43
N ALA A 120 4.32 -9.90 3.06
CA ALA A 120 4.10 -9.86 4.51
C ALA A 120 2.99 -10.82 4.96
N ARG A 121 1.95 -11.00 4.15
CA ARG A 121 0.88 -11.99 4.36
C ARG A 121 1.42 -13.41 4.28
N ASP A 122 2.21 -13.72 3.27
CA ASP A 122 2.82 -15.03 3.11
C ASP A 122 3.77 -15.37 4.28
N ALA A 123 4.60 -14.42 4.69
CA ALA A 123 5.48 -14.57 5.86
C ALA A 123 4.68 -14.82 7.15
N THR A 124 3.57 -14.10 7.34
CA THR A 124 2.67 -14.29 8.48
C THR A 124 2.05 -15.68 8.47
N ARG A 125 1.54 -16.13 7.32
CA ARG A 125 0.97 -17.47 7.15
C ARG A 125 1.99 -18.57 7.44
N GLN A 126 3.24 -18.41 7.02
CA GLN A 126 4.32 -19.37 7.33
C GLN A 126 4.59 -19.40 8.85
N CYS A 127 4.57 -18.26 9.52
CA CYS A 127 4.74 -18.19 10.97
C CYS A 127 3.57 -18.82 11.73
N GLN A 128 2.33 -18.63 11.26
CA GLN A 128 1.14 -19.29 11.81
C GLN A 128 1.27 -20.81 11.72
N LYS A 129 1.57 -21.35 10.52
CA LYS A 129 1.80 -22.79 10.34
C LYS A 129 2.90 -23.35 11.24
N ALA A 130 3.97 -22.58 11.47
CA ALA A 130 5.05 -23.01 12.35
C ALA A 130 4.61 -23.05 13.83
N VAL A 131 3.73 -22.16 14.26
CA VAL A 131 3.11 -22.18 15.59
C VAL A 131 2.17 -23.38 15.72
N GLU A 132 1.24 -23.55 14.78
CA GLU A 132 0.29 -24.66 14.74
C GLU A 132 1.00 -26.02 14.77
N LYS A 133 2.09 -26.16 13.99
CA LYS A 133 2.91 -27.39 14.00
C LYS A 133 3.51 -27.68 15.37
N LEU A 134 3.99 -26.66 16.09
CA LEU A 134 4.52 -26.85 17.44
C LEU A 134 3.42 -27.17 18.45
N GLU A 135 2.26 -26.53 18.35
CA GLU A 135 1.10 -26.81 19.20
C GLU A 135 0.61 -28.25 19.00
N TYR A 136 0.59 -28.73 17.74
CA TYR A 136 0.31 -30.13 17.43
C TYR A 136 1.36 -31.10 18.02
N LEU A 137 2.65 -30.79 17.88
CA LEU A 137 3.72 -31.61 18.46
C LEU A 137 3.72 -31.63 19.99
N LEU A 138 3.17 -30.62 20.65
CA LEU A 138 3.02 -30.55 22.10
C LEU A 138 1.78 -31.31 22.62
N THR A 139 0.80 -31.58 21.75
CA THR A 139 -0.44 -32.31 22.09
C THR A 139 -0.30 -33.82 21.84
N LEU A 140 0.46 -34.24 20.82
CA LEU A 140 0.79 -35.66 20.57
C LEU A 140 1.36 -36.45 21.78
N PRO A 141 2.25 -35.90 22.62
CA PRO A 141 2.79 -36.60 23.79
C PRO A 141 1.75 -36.87 24.88
N GLN A 142 0.59 -36.20 24.82
CA GLN A 142 -0.49 -36.33 25.82
C GLN A 142 -1.49 -37.44 25.46
N GLU A 143 -1.49 -37.93 24.22
CA GLU A 143 -2.42 -38.97 23.75
C GLU A 143 -1.88 -40.41 23.88
N HIS A 144 -0.63 -40.58 24.33
CA HIS A 144 0.01 -41.88 24.55
C HIS A 144 0.01 -42.35 26.02
N VAL A 145 -0.96 -41.87 26.82
CA VAL A 145 -1.27 -42.38 28.17
C VAL A 145 -2.49 -43.30 28.11
#